data_AF-A0A645I5F6-F1
#
_entry.id   AF-A0A645I5F6-F1
#
_cell.length_a   1.000
_cell.length_b   1.000
_cell.length_c   1.000
_cell.angle_alpha   90.00
_cell.angle_beta   90.00
_cell.angle_gamma   90.00
#
_symmetry.space_group_name_H-M   'P 1'
#
loop_
_entity.id
_entity.type
_entity.pdbx_description
1 polymer ?
#
loop_
_entity_poly.entity_id
_entity_poly.type
_entity_poly.pdbx_seq_one_letter_code
_entity_poly.pdbx_strand_id
1 'polypeptide(L)'
;MVWAFITDVIDYHQYTTGLREDGTVYGVNSFARKLGQACAGAIGGFMLTMIGYQSSSVGGTIQSALVQERIYTIANLLPAVCLLLSAVILLVGYPLNKKETIKMGEKLKQINR
;
A
#
# COMPACT_ATOMS: atom_id res chain seq x y z
N MET A 1 8.67 7.06 5.13
CA MET A 1 8.49 7.44 3.72
C MET A 1 7.02 7.59 3.35
N VAL A 2 6.14 6.60 3.61
CA VAL A 2 4.68 6.72 3.32
C VAL A 2 4.01 7.94 3.98
N TRP A 3 4.39 8.27 5.22
CA TRP A 3 3.83 9.43 5.94
C TRP A 3 4.11 10.78 5.25
N ALA A 4 5.23 10.91 4.54
CA ALA A 4 5.56 12.13 3.81
C ALA A 4 4.61 12.34 2.62
N PHE A 5 4.21 11.26 1.93
CA PHE A 5 3.22 11.34 0.86
C PHE A 5 1.85 11.76 1.38
N ILE A 6 1.47 11.30 2.59
CA ILE A 6 0.20 11.70 3.20
C ILE A 6 0.22 13.20 3.53
N THR A 7 1.34 13.73 4.07
CA THR A 7 1.46 15.16 4.33
C THR A 7 1.47 15.98 3.04
N ASP A 8 2.12 15.52 1.97
CA ASP A 8 2.11 16.19 0.67
C ASP A 8 0.69 16.29 0.09
N VAL A 9 -0.12 15.23 0.23
CA VAL A 9 -1.52 15.21 -0.21
C VAL A 9 -2.38 16.15 0.61
N ILE A 10 -2.16 16.21 1.93
CA ILE A 10 -2.86 17.15 2.83
C ILE A 10 -2.56 18.60 2.44
N ASP A 11 -1.29 18.91 2.20
CA ASP A 11 -0.88 20.25 1.80
C ASP A 11 -1.44 20.60 0.41
N TYR A 12 -1.52 19.64 -0.51
CA TYR A 12 -2.17 19.82 -1.82
C TYR A 12 -3.68 20.04 -1.74
N HIS A 13 -4.35 19.31 -0.86
CA HIS A 13 -5.77 19.52 -0.56
C HIS A 13 -5.99 20.92 -0.02
N GLN A 14 -5.21 21.35 0.96
CA GLN A 14 -5.29 22.70 1.53
C GLN A 14 -4.99 23.77 0.48
N TYR A 15 -4.02 23.54 -0.41
CA TYR A 15 -3.72 24.47 -1.50
C TYR A 15 -4.88 24.65 -2.49
N THR A 16 -5.64 23.59 -2.75
CA THR A 16 -6.72 23.59 -3.75
C THR A 16 -8.06 24.04 -3.15
N THR A 17 -8.37 23.63 -1.92
CA THR A 17 -9.67 23.88 -1.27
C THR A 17 -9.64 25.02 -0.27
N GLY A 18 -8.45 25.45 0.19
CA GLY A 18 -8.28 26.45 1.24
C GLY A 18 -8.61 25.94 2.66
N LEU A 19 -9.11 24.71 2.81
CA LEU A 19 -9.48 24.10 4.08
C LEU A 19 -8.50 22.99 4.43
N ARG A 20 -8.11 22.92 5.71
CA ARG A 20 -7.22 21.88 6.21
C ARG A 20 -8.01 20.77 6.90
N GLU A 21 -8.13 19.63 6.22
CA GLU A 21 -8.95 18.49 6.67
C GLU A 21 -8.09 17.24 6.98
N ASP A 22 -7.14 17.42 7.90
CA ASP A 22 -6.17 16.37 8.27
C ASP A 22 -6.86 15.05 8.68
N GLY A 23 -7.95 15.13 9.45
CA GLY A 23 -8.69 13.97 9.94
C GLY A 23 -9.33 13.13 8.84
N THR A 24 -9.93 13.77 7.83
CA THR A 24 -10.60 13.07 6.73
C THR A 24 -9.60 12.34 5.85
N VAL A 25 -8.48 12.98 5.50
CA VAL A 25 -7.43 12.38 4.67
C VAL A 25 -6.78 11.18 5.39
N TYR A 26 -6.45 11.34 6.67
CA TYR A 26 -5.93 10.23 7.48
C TYR A 26 -6.95 9.09 7.65
N GLY A 27 -8.23 9.42 7.79
CA GLY A 27 -9.34 8.46 7.86
C GLY A 27 -9.43 7.61 6.60
N VAL A 28 -9.44 8.24 5.42
CA VAL A 28 -9.47 7.55 4.12
C VAL A 28 -8.24 6.67 3.93
N ASN A 29 -7.04 7.18 4.23
CA ASN A 29 -5.81 6.39 4.14
C ASN A 29 -5.87 5.15 5.07
N SER A 30 -6.37 5.33 6.29
CA SER A 30 -6.48 4.23 7.26
C SER A 30 -7.51 3.18 6.83
N PHE A 31 -8.63 3.62 6.27
CA PHE A 31 -9.65 2.73 5.70
C PHE A 31 -9.09 1.94 4.51
N ALA A 32 -8.43 2.62 3.56
CA ALA A 32 -7.82 1.99 2.39
C ALA A 32 -6.80 0.92 2.80
N ARG A 33 -5.98 1.19 3.83
CA ARG A 33 -5.04 0.20 4.38
C ARG A 33 -5.74 -1.03 4.94
N LYS A 34 -6.81 -0.86 5.72
CA LYS A 34 -7.59 -1.98 6.28
C LYS A 34 -8.22 -2.82 5.18
N LEU A 35 -8.78 -2.16 4.16
CA LEU A 35 -9.33 -2.85 2.99
C LEU A 35 -8.25 -3.65 2.26
N GLY A 36 -7.08 -3.05 2.02
CA GLY A 36 -5.95 -3.73 1.39
C GLY A 36 -5.47 -4.95 2.20
N GLN A 37 -5.41 -4.85 3.52
CA GLN A 37 -5.08 -5.99 4.40
C GLN A 37 -6.13 -7.10 4.36
N ALA A 38 -7.41 -6.76 4.32
CA ALA A 38 -8.49 -7.73 4.18
C ALA A 38 -8.39 -8.47 2.83
N CYS A 39 -8.18 -7.73 1.73
CA CYS A 39 -7.95 -8.31 0.41
C CYS A 39 -6.70 -9.19 0.37
N ALA A 40 -5.60 -8.77 1.00
CA ALA A 40 -4.36 -9.54 1.07
C ALA A 40 -4.56 -10.89 1.78
N GLY A 41 -5.35 -10.91 2.88
CA GLY A 41 -5.72 -12.15 3.57
C GLY A 41 -6.51 -13.11 2.68
N ALA A 42 -7.50 -12.59 1.95
CA ALA A 42 -8.31 -13.39 1.02
C ALA A 42 -7.47 -13.97 -0.14
N ILE A 43 -6.62 -13.14 -0.75
CA ILE A 43 -5.71 -13.56 -1.83
C ILE A 43 -4.73 -14.62 -1.31
N GLY A 44 -4.13 -14.40 -0.13
CA GLY A 44 -3.23 -15.36 0.49
C GLY A 44 -3.86 -16.73 0.70
N GLY A 45 -5.10 -16.77 1.23
CA GLY A 45 -5.85 -18.01 1.40
C GLY A 45 -6.12 -18.73 0.07
N PHE A 46 -6.58 -17.99 -0.94
CA PHE A 46 -6.84 -18.56 -2.28
C PHE A 46 -5.58 -19.10 -2.96
N MET A 47 -4.44 -18.40 -2.84
CA MET A 47 -3.16 -18.84 -3.39
C MET A 47 -2.67 -20.13 -2.74
N LEU A 48 -2.86 -20.30 -1.42
CA LEU A 48 -2.54 -21.55 -0.72
C LEU A 48 -3.36 -22.73 -1.27
N THR A 49 -4.65 -22.54 -1.52
CA THR A 49 -5.49 -23.56 -2.15
C THR A 49 -4.99 -23.90 -3.57
N MET A 50 -4.63 -22.90 -4.37
CA MET A 50 -4.14 -23.12 -5.75
C MET A 50 -2.81 -23.88 -5.82
N ILE A 51 -1.88 -23.68 -4.88
CA ILE A 51 -0.60 -24.43 -4.87
C ILE A 51 -0.73 -25.86 -4.37
N GLY A 52 -1.93 -26.31 -3.97
CA GLY A 52 -2.16 -27.65 -3.46
C GLY A 52 -1.76 -27.81 -2.00
N TYR A 53 -1.83 -26.73 -1.21
CA TYR A 53 -1.60 -26.81 0.23
C TYR A 53 -2.58 -27.79 0.88
N GLN A 54 -2.06 -28.80 1.58
CA GLN A 54 -2.85 -29.75 2.33
C GLN A 54 -2.94 -29.28 3.78
N SER A 55 -4.17 -29.01 4.23
CA SER A 55 -4.42 -28.59 5.59
C SER A 55 -4.43 -29.80 6.53
N SER A 56 -3.59 -29.77 7.56
CA SER A 56 -3.54 -30.81 8.57
C SER A 56 -4.72 -30.69 9.52
N SER A 57 -5.80 -31.44 9.30
CA SER A 57 -6.97 -31.42 10.18
C SER A 57 -6.79 -32.22 11.47
N VAL A 58 -5.85 -33.16 11.52
CA VAL A 58 -5.63 -34.08 12.67
C VAL A 58 -4.16 -34.13 13.15
N GLY A 59 -3.26 -33.38 12.51
CA GLY A 59 -1.82 -33.42 12.82
C GLY A 59 -1.14 -34.65 12.20
N GLY A 60 -0.28 -34.44 11.20
CA GLY A 60 0.45 -35.53 10.53
C GLY A 60 0.51 -35.46 9.00
N THR A 61 -0.08 -34.44 8.37
CA THR A 61 0.10 -34.25 6.91
C THR A 61 1.50 -33.73 6.62
N ILE A 62 2.29 -34.54 5.92
CA ILE A 62 3.61 -34.16 5.41
C ILE A 62 3.39 -33.46 4.08
N GLN A 63 3.78 -32.19 4.01
CA GLN A 63 3.71 -31.46 2.76
C GLN A 63 4.83 -31.89 1.81
N SER A 64 4.50 -32.12 0.53
CA SER A 64 5.45 -32.41 -0.53
C SER A 64 6.50 -31.30 -0.66
N ALA A 65 7.75 -31.67 -0.93
CA ALA A 65 8.85 -30.73 -1.15
C ALA A 65 8.51 -29.67 -2.22
N LEU A 66 7.74 -30.05 -3.25
CA LEU A 66 7.28 -29.14 -4.30
C LEU A 66 6.35 -28.04 -3.77
N VAL A 67 5.44 -28.36 -2.85
CA VAL A 67 4.50 -27.37 -2.30
C VAL A 67 5.21 -26.47 -1.29
N GLN A 68 6.18 -27.00 -0.53
CA GLN A 68 7.03 -26.18 0.34
C GLN A 68 7.80 -25.14 -0.47
N GLU A 69 8.43 -25.55 -1.58
CA GLU A 69 9.11 -24.62 -2.49
C GLU A 69 8.14 -23.53 -2.98
N ARG A 70 6.95 -23.91 -3.45
CA ARG A 70 5.93 -22.95 -3.93
C ARG A 70 5.46 -21.96 -2.87
N ILE A 71 5.37 -22.38 -1.60
CA ILE A 71 5.05 -21.48 -0.48
C ILE A 71 6.14 -20.41 -0.36
N TYR A 72 7.41 -20.81 -0.35
CA TYR A 72 8.53 -19.86 -0.29
C TYR A 72 8.57 -18.94 -1.51
N THR A 73 8.34 -19.47 -2.71
CA THR A 73 8.30 -18.69 -3.94
C THR A 73 7.20 -17.63 -3.87
N ILE A 74 5.98 -17.99 -3.49
CA ILE A 74 4.86 -17.04 -3.40
C ILE A 74 5.08 -16.04 -2.28
N ALA A 75 5.58 -16.47 -1.11
CA ALA A 75 5.85 -15.59 0.02
C ALA A 75 6.85 -14.48 -0.31
N ASN A 76 7.78 -14.73 -1.24
CA ASN A 76 8.76 -13.75 -1.69
C ASN A 76 8.32 -12.98 -2.95
N LEU A 77 7.80 -13.68 -3.96
CA LEU A 77 7.45 -13.10 -5.25
C LEU A 77 6.22 -12.20 -5.15
N LEU A 78 5.22 -12.56 -4.32
CA LEU A 78 3.99 -11.78 -4.19
C LEU A 78 4.27 -10.38 -3.61
N PRO A 79 4.99 -10.22 -2.48
CA PRO A 79 5.41 -8.89 -2.03
C PRO A 79 6.28 -8.15 -3.04
N ALA A 80 7.19 -8.85 -3.74
CA ALA A 80 8.09 -8.22 -4.70
C ALA A 80 7.33 -7.60 -5.88
N VAL A 81 6.35 -8.33 -6.44
CA VAL A 81 5.49 -7.84 -7.52
C VAL A 81 4.61 -6.68 -7.04
N CYS A 82 4.02 -6.77 -5.85
CA CYS A 82 3.22 -5.69 -5.27
C CYS A 82 4.04 -4.40 -5.07
N LEU A 83 5.28 -4.52 -4.61
CA LEU A 83 6.19 -3.38 -4.46
C LEU A 83 6.59 -2.79 -5.81
N LEU A 84 6.90 -3.63 -6.80
CA LEU A 84 7.19 -3.19 -8.17
C LEU A 84 6.01 -2.42 -8.79
N LEU A 85 4.80 -2.95 -8.66
CA LEU A 85 3.58 -2.28 -9.13
C LEU A 85 3.39 -0.94 -8.41
N SER A 86 3.58 -0.89 -7.08
CA SER A 86 3.49 0.36 -6.32
C SER A 86 4.51 1.40 -6.80
N ALA A 87 5.73 0.97 -7.13
CA ALA A 87 6.78 1.85 -7.62
C ALA A 87 6.44 2.40 -9.01
N VAL A 88 5.92 1.56 -9.92
CA VAL A 88 5.47 1.99 -11.25
C VAL A 88 4.32 2.98 -11.17
N ILE A 89 3.33 2.72 -10.30
CA ILE A 89 2.20 3.62 -10.08
C ILE A 89 2.69 4.98 -9.56
N LEU A 90 3.64 4.99 -8.61
CA LEU A 90 4.23 6.24 -8.12
C LEU A 90 5.05 6.97 -9.20
N LEU A 91 5.77 6.24 -10.07
CA LEU A 91 6.59 6.86 -11.11
C LEU A 91 5.76 7.47 -12.25
N VAL A 92 4.66 6.82 -12.65
CA VAL A 92 3.85 7.23 -13.81
C VAL A 92 2.65 8.08 -13.40
N GLY A 93 2.06 7.78 -12.23
CA GLY A 93 0.77 8.34 -11.81
C GLY A 93 0.85 9.42 -10.73
N TYR A 94 2.03 9.71 -10.16
CA TYR A 94 2.18 10.74 -9.12
C TYR A 94 2.65 12.08 -9.74
N PRO A 95 1.77 13.08 -9.89
CA PRO A 95 2.11 14.34 -10.55
C PRO A 95 2.92 15.30 -9.66
N LEU A 96 3.08 15.00 -8.36
CA LEU A 96 3.85 15.86 -7.45
C LEU A 96 5.35 15.59 -7.58
N ASN A 97 5.99 16.42 -8.40
CA ASN A 97 7.44 16.54 -8.44
C ASN A 97 7.96 17.38 -7.27
N LYS A 98 9.22 17.16 -6.86
CA LYS A 98 9.88 17.91 -5.77
C LYS A 98 9.79 19.44 -5.91
N LYS A 99 9.73 19.95 -7.13
CA LYS A 99 9.57 21.39 -7.41
C LYS A 99 8.17 21.89 -7.03
N GLU A 100 7.14 21.10 -7.29
CA GLU A 100 5.75 21.45 -6.98
C GLU A 100 5.48 21.42 -5.47
N THR A 101 6.03 20.42 -4.76
CA THR A 101 5.89 20.35 -3.28
C THR A 101 6.56 21.55 -2.59
N ILE A 102 7.74 21.98 -3.05
CA ILE A 102 8.43 23.16 -2.51
C ILE A 102 7.62 24.44 -2.78
N LYS A 103 7.16 24.64 -4.02
CA LYS A 103 6.37 25.81 -4.42
C LYS A 103 5.05 25.92 -3.65
N MET A 104 4.39 24.79 -3.42
CA MET A 104 3.18 24.71 -2.61
C MET A 104 3.46 25.07 -1.14
N GLY A 105 4.53 24.53 -0.55
CA GLY A 105 4.93 24.84 0.82
C GLY A 105 5.25 26.32 1.04
N GLU A 106 5.88 26.98 0.06
CA GLU A 106 6.15 28.43 0.11
C GLU A 106 4.85 29.25 0.08
N LYS A 107 3.89 28.90 -0.79
CA LYS A 107 2.58 29.58 -0.85
C LYS A 107 1.76 29.38 0.41
N LEU A 108 1.74 28.16 0.97
CA LEU A 108 1.01 27.88 2.22
C LEU A 108 1.57 28.67 3.40
N LYS A 109 2.90 28.88 3.48
CA LYS A 109 3.52 29.75 4.50
C LYS A 109 3.10 31.21 4.41
N GLN A 110 2.74 31.69 3.22
CA GLN A 110 2.24 33.06 3.02
C GLN A 110 0.76 33.19 3.41
N ILE A 111 -0.04 32.14 3.22
CA ILE A 111 -1.48 32.12 3.54
C ILE A 111 -1.72 31.95 5.05
N ASN A 112 -0.88 31.18 5.74
CA ASN A 112 -0.98 30.94 7.18
C ASN A 112 -0.30 32.02 8.06
N ARG A 113 0.08 33.17 7.50
CA ARG A 113 0.76 34.26 8.21
C ARG A 113 -0.22 35.36 8.58
#